data_AF-A0A968DKF4-F1
#
_entry.id   AF-A0A968DKF4-F1
#
_cell.length_a   1.000
_cell.length_b   1.000
_cell.length_c   1.000
_cell.angle_alpha   90.00
_cell.angle_beta   90.00
_cell.angle_gamma   90.00
#
_symmetry.space_group_name_H-M   'P 1'
#
loop_
_entity.id
_entity.type
_entity.pdbx_description
1 polymer ?
#
loop_
_entity_poly.entity_id
_entity_poly.type
_entity_poly.pdbx_seq_one_letter_code
_entity_poly.pdbx_strand_id
1 'polypeptide(L)' 'WKGQVRELENVIERAVLLCDGEYITLNDLPPTTHQDMDDFYPDDLKEATKNFERQHISALLRRCDGDK' A
#
# COMPACT_ATOMS: atom_id res chain seq x y z
N TRP A 1 -8.55 -14.22 6.75
CA TRP A 1 -7.30 -13.76 6.13
C TRP A 1 -7.63 -12.90 4.94
N LYS A 2 -7.11 -11.66 4.89
CA LYS A 2 -7.53 -10.58 3.98
C LYS A 2 -6.84 -10.72 2.61
N GLY A 3 -7.63 -10.65 1.53
CA GLY A 3 -7.23 -10.84 0.13
C GLY A 3 -6.09 -9.97 -0.42
N GLN A 4 -5.56 -9.03 0.36
CA GLN A 4 -4.53 -8.05 -0.08
C GLN A 4 -3.28 -8.71 -0.69
N VAL A 5 -2.77 -9.81 -0.12
CA VAL A 5 -1.56 -10.47 -0.65
C VAL A 5 -1.85 -11.25 -1.94
N ARG A 6 -2.97 -11.96 -2.00
CA ARG A 6 -3.40 -12.70 -3.22
C ARG A 6 -3.74 -11.75 -4.36
N GLU A 7 -4.32 -10.60 -4.05
CA GLU A 7 -4.62 -9.58 -5.05
C GLU A 7 -3.33 -8.94 -5.59
N LEU A 8 -2.35 -8.65 -4.73
CA LEU A 8 -1.05 -8.17 -5.17
C LEU A 8 -0.35 -9.20 -6.08
N GLU A 9 -0.37 -10.47 -5.69
CA GLU A 9 0.19 -11.57 -6.49
C GLU A 9 -0.42 -11.61 -7.89
N ASN A 10 -1.75 -11.57 -7.99
CA ASN A 10 -2.46 -11.54 -9.27
C ASN A 10 -2.13 -10.30 -10.13
N VAL A 11 -1.92 -9.15 -9.49
CA VAL A 11 -1.56 -7.90 -10.18
C VAL A 11 -0.15 -8.00 -10.76
N ILE A 12 0.82 -8.49 -9.98
CA ILE A 12 2.20 -8.67 -10.44
C ILE A 12 2.28 -9.74 -11.54
N GLU A 13 1.57 -10.85 -11.40
CA GLU A 13 1.54 -11.90 -12.43
C GLU A 13 1.05 -11.35 -13.78
N ARG A 14 -0.05 -10.60 -13.77
CA ARG A 14 -0.57 -9.95 -14.98
C ARG A 14 0.42 -8.93 -15.55
N ALA A 15 1.06 -8.13 -14.70
CA ALA A 15 2.03 -7.13 -15.13
C ALA A 15 3.23 -7.77 -15.85
N VAL A 16 3.73 -8.90 -15.34
CA VAL A 16 4.81 -9.67 -15.98
C VAL A 16 4.38 -10.23 -17.33
N LEU A 17 3.11 -10.64 -17.47
CA LEU A 17 2.58 -11.16 -18.75
C LEU A 17 2.35 -10.07 -19.80
N LEU A 18 2.02 -8.85 -19.37
CA LEU A 18 1.70 -7.71 -20.25
C LEU A 18 2.92 -6.86 -20.60
N CYS A 19 3.97 -6.91 -19.78
CA CYS A 19 5.18 -6.11 -19.97
C CYS A 19 5.96 -6.57 -21.21
N ASP A 20 6.10 -5.67 -22.19
CA ASP A 20 6.89 -5.89 -23.41
C ASP A 20 8.40 -5.60 -23.22
N GLY A 21 8.77 -4.96 -22.10
CA GLY A 21 10.12 -4.51 -21.81
C GLY A 21 10.81 -5.25 -20.66
N GLU A 22 12.02 -4.81 -20.33
CA GLU A 22 12.78 -5.35 -19.18
C GLU A 22 12.20 -4.89 -17.81
N TYR A 23 11.40 -3.83 -17.81
CA TYR A 23 10.83 -3.23 -16.60
C TYR A 23 9.32 -3.06 -16.74
N ILE A 24 8.59 -3.49 -15.72
CA ILE A 24 7.16 -3.22 -15.57
C ILE A 24 6.95 -1.72 -15.42
N THR A 25 6.09 -1.18 -16.27
CA THR A 25 5.66 0.22 -16.25
C THR A 25 4.23 0.35 -15.73
N LEU A 26 3.79 1.58 -15.44
CA LEU A 26 2.43 1.83 -14.99
C LEU A 26 1.38 1.39 -16.02
N ASN A 27 1.71 1.38 -17.32
CA ASN A 27 0.79 0.94 -18.37
C ASN A 27 0.53 -0.57 -18.35
N ASP A 28 1.41 -1.34 -17.70
CA ASP A 28 1.31 -2.81 -17.60
C ASP A 28 0.47 -3.23 -16.38
N LEU A 29 0.14 -2.29 -15.49
CA LEU A 29 -0.68 -2.51 -14.31
C LEU A 29 -2.17 -2.30 -14.62
N PRO A 30 -3.08 -3.06 -13.97
CA PRO A 30 -4.49 -2.81 -14.13
C PRO A 30 -4.89 -1.43 -13.56
N PRO A 31 -5.93 -0.78 -14.12
CA PRO A 31 -6.39 0.56 -13.73
C PRO A 31 -6.74 0.67 -12.24
N THR A 32 -7.10 -0.43 -11.59
CA THR A 32 -7.34 -0.51 -10.14
C THR A 32 -6.11 -0.25 -9.28
N THR A 33 -4.90 -0.36 -9.85
CA THR A 33 -3.64 -0.04 -9.17
C THR A 33 -3.31 1.46 -9.27
N HIS A 34 -3.96 2.17 -10.20
CA HIS A 34 -3.92 3.63 -10.30
C HIS A 34 -4.92 4.25 -9.32
N GLN A 35 -4.95 3.78 -8.07
CA GLN A 35 -5.63 4.55 -7.04
C GLN A 35 -4.82 5.83 -6.85
N ASP A 36 -5.43 6.95 -7.24
CA ASP A 36 -4.92 8.27 -6.87
C ASP A 36 -4.68 8.27 -5.36
N MET A 37 -3.47 8.63 -4.95
CA MET A 37 -3.06 8.65 -3.54
C MET A 37 -3.96 9.58 -2.67
N ASP A 38 -4.83 10.38 -3.30
CA ASP A 38 -5.87 11.17 -2.66
C ASP A 38 -6.90 10.30 -1.91
N ASP A 39 -7.27 9.12 -2.42
CA ASP A 39 -8.24 8.22 -1.76
C ASP A 39 -7.67 7.54 -0.49
N PHE A 40 -6.36 7.67 -0.24
CA PHE A 40 -5.72 7.11 0.94
C PHE A 40 -5.81 8.02 2.17
N TYR A 41 -6.19 9.29 1.99
CA TYR A 41 -6.53 10.17 3.09
C TYR A 41 -8.03 10.13 3.30
N PRO A 42 -8.52 9.59 4.44
CA PRO A 42 -9.93 9.73 4.74
C PRO A 42 -10.26 11.22 4.83
N ASP A 43 -11.31 11.66 4.12
CA ASP A 43 -11.85 13.03 4.19
C ASP A 43 -12.11 13.47 5.65
N ASP A 44 -12.35 12.51 6.55
CA ASP A 44 -12.47 12.74 7.98
C ASP A 44 -11.09 12.93 8.64
N LEU A 45 -10.79 14.18 8.96
CA LEU A 45 -9.61 14.61 9.73
C LEU A 45 -9.41 13.78 11.01
N LYS A 46 -10.50 13.32 11.63
CA LYS A 46 -10.44 12.49 12.85
C LYS A 46 -9.86 11.10 12.56
N GLU A 47 -10.20 10.51 11.43
CA GLU A 47 -9.66 9.23 11.00
C GLU A 47 -8.20 9.37 10.55
N ALA A 48 -7.87 10.44 9.82
CA ALA A 48 -6.49 10.74 9.44
C ALA A 48 -5.58 10.91 10.66
N THR A 49 -6.03 11.67 11.67
CA THR A 49 -5.30 11.86 12.94
C THR A 49 -5.10 10.54 13.67
N LYS A 50 -6.15 9.72 13.77
CA LYS A 50 -6.09 8.40 14.43
C LYS A 50 -5.16 7.42 13.71
N ASN A 51 -5.08 7.50 12.38
CA ASN A 51 -4.17 6.67 11.59
C ASN A 51 -2.73 7.14 11.76
N PHE A 52 -2.49 8.45 11.73
CA PHE A 52 -1.19 9.04 12.00
C PHE A 52 -0.68 8.69 13.41
N GLU A 53 -1.51 8.86 14.45
CA GLU A 53 -1.15 8.52 15.84
C GLU A 53 -0.74 7.05 15.95
N ARG A 54 -1.51 6.12 15.36
CA ARG A 54 -1.20 4.70 15.37
C ARG A 54 0.13 4.38 14.69
N GLN A 55 0.39 5.01 13.53
CA GLN A 55 1.64 4.83 12.81
C GLN A 55 2.82 5.42 13.59
N HIS A 56 2.64 6.59 14.20
CA HIS A 56 3.66 7.28 14.98
C HIS A 56 4.04 6.48 16.23
N ILE A 57 3.06 5.99 17.00
CA ILE A 57 3.29 5.12 18.16
C ILE A 57 3.99 3.83 17.74
N SER A 58 3.54 3.19 16.65
CA SER A 58 4.17 1.95 16.16
C SER A 58 5.62 2.18 15.72
N ALA A 59 5.91 3.31 15.09
CA ALA A 59 7.27 3.68 14.69
C ALA A 59 8.16 3.93 15.91
N LEU A 60 7.65 4.61 16.94
CA LEU A 60 8.37 4.81 18.19
C LEU A 60 8.62 3.49 18.93
N LEU A 61 7.62 2.61 19.03
CA LEU A 61 7.78 1.30 19.68
C LEU A 61 8.83 0.43 18.96
N ARG A 62 8.86 0.47 17.62
CA ARG A 62 9.90 -0.20 16.83
C ARG A 62 11.28 0.42 17.04
N ARG A 63 11.35 1.74 17.18
CA ARG A 63 12.61 2.47 17.39
C ARG A 63 13.16 2.29 18.81
N CYS A 64 12.29 2.11 19.78
CA CYS A 64 12.63 1.87 21.18
C CYS A 64 12.80 0.37 21.52
N ASP A 65 12.83 -0.51 20.50
CA ASP A 65 13.16 -1.94 20.57
C ASP A 65 12.62 -2.67 21.82
N GLY A 66 11.32 -2.49 22.12
CA GLY A 66 10.61 -3.26 23.15
C GLY A 66 11.33 -3.34 24.49
N ASP A 67 11.96 -2.23 24.94
CA ASP A 67 12.74 -2.25 26.17
C ASP A 67 11.86 -2.61 27.38
N LYS A 68 12.42 -3.49 28.20
CA LYS A 68 11.74 -4.38 29.16
C LYS A 68 11.24 -3.69 30.42
#